data_AF-A0A838JAY6-F1
#
_entry.id   AF-A0A838JAY6-F1
#
_cell.length_a   1.000
_cell.length_b   1.000
_cell.length_c   1.000
_cell.angle_alpha   90.00
_cell.angle_beta   90.00
_cell.angle_gamma   90.00
#
_symmetry.space_group_name_H-M   'P 1'
#
loop_
_entity.id
_entity.type
_entity.pdbx_description
1 polymer ?
#
loop_
_entity_poly.entity_id
_entity_poly.type
_entity_poly.pdbx_seq_one_letter_code
_entity_poly.pdbx_strand_id
1 'polypeptide(L)'
;MVPPSRRIGIKRRRATTSRASPIDWEAETVTCPQGHINSSWTQVQDAGKSLIKITFSQSDCKVCPSQTLCTGTTRRTLTLHPKEQMLALFAARGREKTDAFKDTYRHRAGIEGTHSQAVRTMGLRRSRSIGLPKTHLGYVAIAAAVNVIQLMSFLRGEASEQIRTSAFKQVMKQAT
;
A
#
# COMPACT_ATOMS: atom_id res chain seq x y z
N MET A 1 -16.55 -36.89 7.55
CA MET A 1 -17.06 -35.66 8.20
C MET A 1 -15.94 -34.62 8.22
N VAL A 2 -16.01 -33.61 7.34
CA VAL A 2 -15.01 -32.53 7.26
C VAL A 2 -15.52 -31.35 8.09
N PRO A 3 -14.76 -30.81 9.06
CA PRO A 3 -15.22 -29.67 9.83
C PRO A 3 -15.25 -28.40 8.96
N PRO A 4 -16.25 -27.52 9.11
CA PRO A 4 -16.35 -26.32 8.30
C PRO A 4 -15.22 -25.33 8.64
N SER A 5 -14.52 -24.88 7.59
CA SER A 5 -13.44 -23.91 7.68
C SER A 5 -13.93 -22.59 8.28
N ARG A 6 -13.32 -22.14 9.39
CA ARG A 6 -13.49 -20.79 9.92
C ARG A 6 -13.10 -19.78 8.84
N ARG A 7 -14.07 -19.02 8.32
CA ARG A 7 -13.78 -17.85 7.48
C ARG A 7 -13.08 -16.82 8.35
N ILE A 8 -11.77 -16.69 8.19
CA ILE A 8 -11.01 -15.54 8.71
C ILE A 8 -11.52 -14.32 7.94
N GLY A 9 -12.36 -13.53 8.59
CA GLY A 9 -12.84 -12.25 8.06
C GLY A 9 -11.66 -11.30 7.94
N ILE A 10 -11.08 -11.19 6.75
CA ILE A 10 -10.12 -10.13 6.42
C ILE A 10 -10.89 -8.81 6.50
N LYS A 11 -10.75 -8.08 7.63
CA LYS A 11 -11.18 -6.68 7.70
C LYS A 11 -10.38 -5.92 6.64
N ARG A 12 -11.02 -5.63 5.51
CA ARG A 12 -10.49 -4.71 4.49
C ARG A 12 -10.24 -3.37 5.19
N ARG A 13 -8.99 -3.08 5.56
CA ARG A 13 -8.56 -1.71 5.86
C ARG A 13 -8.70 -0.95 4.55
N ARG A 14 -9.85 -0.30 4.33
CA ARG A 14 -9.94 0.73 3.30
C ARG A 14 -9.02 1.84 3.78
N ALA A 15 -7.80 1.87 3.24
CA ALA A 15 -7.00 3.07 3.24
C ALA A 15 -7.80 4.09 2.42
N THR A 16 -8.64 4.87 3.08
CA THR A 16 -9.24 6.05 2.46
C THR A 16 -8.09 7.00 2.22
N THR A 17 -7.65 7.08 0.97
CA THR A 17 -6.68 8.06 0.49
C THR A 17 -7.19 9.45 0.87
N SER A 18 -6.69 9.97 1.99
CA SER A 18 -7.08 11.28 2.49
C SER A 18 -6.42 12.33 1.61
N ARG A 19 -7.23 13.18 0.96
CA ARG A 19 -6.79 14.56 0.72
C ARG A 19 -6.18 15.07 2.03
N ALA A 20 -4.98 15.62 1.97
CA ALA A 20 -4.19 15.98 3.15
C ALA A 20 -4.93 17.10 3.90
N SER A 21 -5.70 16.73 4.90
CA SER A 21 -6.19 17.65 5.91
C SER A 21 -4.98 18.27 6.63
N PRO A 22 -4.93 19.59 6.83
CA PRO A 22 -3.90 20.19 7.68
C PRO A 22 -4.01 19.56 9.08
N ILE A 23 -2.86 19.15 9.63
CA ILE A 23 -2.73 18.56 10.96
C ILE A 23 -1.99 19.57 11.81
N ASP A 24 -2.66 20.07 12.83
CA ASP A 24 -2.04 20.87 13.89
C ASP A 24 -1.71 19.92 15.06
N TRP A 25 -0.41 19.71 15.27
CA TRP A 25 0.08 18.82 16.31
C TRP A 25 0.11 19.47 17.70
N GLU A 26 0.12 20.79 17.77
CA GLU A 26 0.16 21.54 19.05
C GLU A 26 -1.24 21.68 19.61
N ALA A 27 -2.20 22.04 18.75
CA ALA A 27 -3.61 22.09 19.14
C ALA A 27 -4.29 20.71 19.13
N GLU A 28 -3.59 19.65 18.69
CA GLU A 28 -4.15 18.31 18.49
C GLU A 28 -5.42 18.32 17.62
N THR A 29 -5.38 19.10 16.53
CA THR A 29 -6.52 19.29 15.63
C THR A 29 -6.25 18.83 14.20
N VAL A 30 -7.31 18.35 13.55
CA VAL A 30 -7.33 18.05 12.11
C VAL A 30 -8.62 18.56 11.50
N THR A 31 -8.50 19.34 10.43
CA THR A 31 -9.65 19.90 9.71
C THR A 31 -10.04 19.01 8.53
N CYS A 32 -11.28 18.52 8.49
CA CYS A 32 -11.77 17.73 7.37
C CYS A 32 -11.90 18.59 6.09
N PRO A 33 -12.01 17.98 4.89
CA PRO A 33 -12.19 18.71 3.62
C PRO A 33 -13.47 19.57 3.53
N GLN A 34 -14.36 19.49 4.52
CA GLN A 34 -15.58 20.31 4.62
C GLN A 34 -15.47 21.37 5.73
N GLY A 35 -14.28 21.57 6.31
CA GLY A 35 -14.01 22.63 7.29
C GLY A 35 -14.24 22.26 8.76
N HIS A 36 -14.89 21.13 9.07
CA HIS A 36 -15.10 20.71 10.46
C HIS A 36 -13.82 20.16 11.10
N ILE A 37 -13.59 20.52 12.37
CA ILE A 37 -12.47 20.05 13.20
C ILE A 37 -12.86 18.74 13.91
N ASN A 38 -11.86 17.94 14.29
CA ASN A 38 -12.08 16.74 15.09
C ASN A 38 -12.68 17.05 16.47
N SER A 39 -13.46 16.10 16.97
CA SER A 39 -14.04 16.13 18.32
C SER A 39 -13.17 15.40 19.35
N SER A 40 -12.26 14.53 18.90
CA SER A 40 -11.35 13.82 19.80
C SER A 40 -9.99 13.61 19.15
N TRP A 41 -8.98 13.56 20.02
CA TRP A 41 -7.62 13.14 19.71
C TRP A 41 -7.17 12.22 20.84
N THR A 42 -6.79 10.98 20.51
CA THR A 42 -6.52 9.97 21.54
C THR A 42 -5.35 9.11 21.15
N GLN A 43 -4.32 9.07 21.97
CA GLN A 43 -3.21 8.14 21.81
C GLN A 43 -3.67 6.74 22.18
N VAL A 44 -3.38 5.76 21.31
CA VAL A 44 -3.76 4.37 21.48
C VAL A 44 -2.60 3.45 21.13
N GLN A 45 -2.52 2.30 21.79
CA GLN A 45 -1.62 1.23 21.39
C GLN A 45 -2.42 0.15 20.64
N ASP A 46 -2.03 -0.14 19.39
CA ASP A 46 -2.63 -1.21 18.57
C ASP A 46 -1.51 -2.15 18.10
N ALA A 47 -1.59 -3.43 18.48
CA ALA A 47 -0.62 -4.46 18.10
C ALA A 47 0.86 -4.04 18.33
N GLY A 48 1.14 -3.41 19.47
CA GLY A 48 2.49 -2.93 19.84
C GLY A 48 2.93 -1.63 19.16
N LYS A 49 2.04 -0.95 18.44
CA LYS A 49 2.32 0.34 17.79
C LYS A 49 1.58 1.47 18.49
N SER A 50 2.30 2.54 18.80
CA SER A 50 1.71 3.81 19.24
C SER A 50 1.08 4.51 18.05
N LEU A 51 -0.22 4.82 18.16
CA LEU A 51 -1.01 5.48 17.14
C LEU A 51 -1.84 6.60 17.77
N ILE A 52 -2.31 7.53 16.96
CA ILE A 52 -3.23 8.59 17.36
C ILE A 52 -4.53 8.37 16.62
N LYS A 53 -5.60 8.13 17.37
CA LYS A 53 -6.96 7.97 16.85
C LYS A 53 -7.70 9.29 16.97
N ILE A 54 -8.17 9.78 15.84
CA ILE A 54 -8.88 11.06 15.72
C ILE A 54 -10.30 10.75 15.29
N THR A 55 -11.28 11.29 16.01
CA THR A 55 -12.70 11.13 15.64
C THR A 55 -13.34 12.49 15.41
N PHE A 56 -14.23 12.55 14.43
CA PHE A 56 -15.03 13.74 14.14
C PHE A 56 -16.41 13.61 14.78
N SER A 57 -17.08 14.75 14.95
CA SER A 57 -18.43 14.76 15.49
C SER A 57 -19.38 13.96 14.60
N GLN A 58 -20.24 13.15 15.23
CA GLN A 58 -21.30 12.44 14.51
C GLN A 58 -22.38 13.40 14.01
N SER A 59 -22.69 14.48 14.73
CA SER A 59 -23.69 15.47 14.31
C SER A 59 -23.29 16.07 12.98
N ASP A 60 -22.03 16.52 12.89
CA ASP A 60 -21.48 17.19 11.72
C ASP A 60 -21.39 16.23 10.54
N CYS A 61 -20.98 14.98 10.80
CA CYS A 61 -20.90 13.95 9.76
C CYS A 61 -22.28 13.54 9.23
N LYS A 62 -23.32 13.49 10.07
CA LYS A 62 -24.67 13.05 9.68
C LYS A 62 -25.35 14.02 8.70
N VAL A 63 -25.14 15.32 8.87
CA VAL A 63 -25.72 16.35 8.00
C VAL A 63 -24.82 16.69 6.80
N CYS A 64 -23.61 16.12 6.74
CA CYS A 64 -22.64 16.45 5.71
C CYS A 64 -23.03 15.87 4.34
N PRO A 65 -23.15 16.71 3.28
CA PRO A 65 -23.50 16.22 1.94
C PRO A 65 -22.47 15.23 1.36
N SER A 66 -21.22 15.32 1.80
CA SER A 66 -20.13 14.45 1.35
C SER A 66 -19.96 13.18 2.20
N GLN A 67 -20.84 12.90 3.17
CA GLN A 67 -20.69 11.80 4.12
C GLN A 67 -20.45 10.46 3.41
N THR A 68 -21.25 10.13 2.39
CA THR A 68 -21.18 8.87 1.64
C THR A 68 -19.85 8.68 0.91
N LEU A 69 -19.21 9.77 0.47
CA LEU A 69 -17.88 9.78 -0.14
C LEU A 69 -16.75 9.83 0.89
N CYS A 70 -17.04 10.33 2.10
CA CYS A 70 -16.06 10.64 3.13
C CYS A 70 -15.83 9.49 4.12
N THR A 71 -16.88 8.80 4.55
CA THR A 71 -16.84 7.69 5.50
C THR A 71 -17.96 6.69 5.24
N GLY A 72 -17.67 5.39 5.41
CA GLY A 72 -18.69 4.33 5.33
C GLY A 72 -19.37 4.02 6.67
N THR A 73 -19.14 4.84 7.70
CA THR A 73 -19.66 4.65 9.06
C THR A 73 -20.35 5.93 9.54
N THR A 74 -20.85 5.94 10.78
CA THR A 74 -21.58 7.08 11.35
C THR A 74 -20.76 8.37 11.49
N ARG A 75 -19.43 8.28 11.51
CA ARG A 75 -18.51 9.44 11.55
C ARG A 75 -17.18 9.16 10.88
N ARG A 76 -16.51 10.22 10.45
CA ARG A 76 -15.12 10.14 9.99
C ARG A 76 -14.21 9.79 11.18
N THR A 77 -13.27 8.88 10.95
CA THR A 77 -12.21 8.52 11.90
C THR A 77 -10.89 8.47 11.14
N LEU A 78 -9.84 9.06 11.71
CA LEU A 78 -8.49 9.01 11.18
C LEU A 78 -7.58 8.30 12.18
N THR A 79 -6.54 7.67 11.66
CA THR A 79 -5.49 7.06 12.46
C THR A 79 -4.16 7.57 11.95
N LEU A 80 -3.45 8.30 12.80
CA LEU A 80 -2.14 8.84 12.51
C LEU A 80 -1.07 8.06 13.25
N HIS A 81 0.13 8.05 12.67
CA HIS A 81 1.33 7.72 13.43
C HIS A 81 1.75 8.92 14.30
N PRO A 82 2.63 8.72 15.30
CA PRO A 82 3.22 9.81 16.06
C PRO A 82 3.87 10.87 15.16
N LYS A 83 3.91 12.11 15.64
CA LYS A 83 4.37 13.30 14.90
C LYS A 83 5.67 13.05 14.13
N GLU A 84 6.70 12.54 14.81
CA GLU A 84 8.01 12.30 14.21
C GLU A 84 7.96 11.32 13.03
N GLN A 85 7.19 10.22 13.16
CA GLN A 85 7.03 9.23 12.09
C GLN A 85 6.26 9.83 10.90
N MET A 86 5.26 10.67 11.17
CA MET A 86 4.51 11.36 10.12
C MET A 86 5.38 12.38 9.39
N LEU A 87 6.18 13.16 10.12
CA LEU A 87 7.14 14.11 9.53
C LEU A 87 8.19 13.38 8.68
N ALA A 88 8.74 12.27 9.17
CA ALA A 88 9.66 11.43 8.40
C ALA A 88 9.01 10.89 7.12
N LEU A 89 7.75 10.46 7.20
CA LEU A 89 6.98 10.01 6.03
C LEU A 89 6.75 11.15 5.03
N PHE A 90 6.41 12.35 5.49
CA PHE A 90 6.23 13.52 4.63
C PHE A 90 7.54 13.94 3.96
N ALA A 91 8.64 13.96 4.70
CA ALA A 91 9.97 14.22 4.15
C ALA A 91 10.37 13.17 3.10
N ALA A 92 10.11 11.88 3.37
CA ALA A 92 10.34 10.81 2.40
C ALA A 92 9.53 11.01 1.11
N ARG A 93 8.22 11.31 1.22
CA ARG A 93 7.37 11.63 0.06
C ARG A 93 7.82 12.88 -0.68
N GLY A 94 8.37 13.87 0.01
CA GLY A 94 8.99 15.04 -0.60
C GLY A 94 10.20 14.65 -1.44
N ARG A 95 11.11 13.85 -0.87
CA ARG A 95 12.28 13.31 -1.58
C ARG A 95 11.89 12.47 -2.79
N GLU A 96 10.87 11.63 -2.68
CA GLU A 96 10.38 10.78 -3.78
C GLU A 96 9.96 11.55 -5.03
N LYS A 97 9.55 12.83 -4.88
CA LYS A 97 9.15 13.69 -6.01
C LYS A 97 10.34 14.28 -6.77
N THR A 98 11.54 14.29 -6.18
CA THR A 98 12.74 14.85 -6.78
C THR A 98 13.22 14.00 -7.96
N ASP A 99 13.80 14.64 -8.98
CA ASP A 99 14.27 13.90 -10.16
C ASP A 99 15.47 13.03 -9.85
N ALA A 100 16.38 13.48 -8.98
CA ALA A 100 17.50 12.65 -8.49
C ALA A 100 17.03 11.35 -7.82
N PHE A 101 15.93 11.41 -7.04
CA PHE A 101 15.34 10.19 -6.48
C PHE A 101 14.75 9.30 -7.59
N LYS A 102 14.02 9.89 -8.54
CA LYS A 102 13.46 9.13 -9.67
C LYS A 102 14.55 8.46 -10.51
N ASP A 103 15.66 9.15 -10.80
CA ASP A 103 16.82 8.61 -11.51
C ASP A 103 17.37 7.38 -10.78
N THR A 104 17.64 7.52 -9.48
CA THR A 104 18.14 6.41 -8.65
C THR A 104 17.13 5.26 -8.59
N TYR A 105 15.84 5.58 -8.46
CA TYR A 105 14.78 4.58 -8.33
C TYR A 105 14.44 3.88 -9.65
N ARG A 106 14.76 4.48 -10.82
CA ARG A 106 14.57 3.83 -12.13
C ARG A 106 15.33 2.52 -12.25
N HIS A 107 16.48 2.37 -11.60
CA HIS A 107 17.20 1.09 -11.56
C HIS A 107 16.40 -0.04 -10.91
N ARG A 108 15.43 0.28 -10.04
CA ARG A 108 14.49 -0.67 -9.44
C ARG A 108 13.20 -0.84 -10.24
N ALA A 109 12.94 0.04 -11.21
CA ALA A 109 11.76 -0.03 -12.05
C ALA A 109 11.87 -1.27 -12.95
N GLY A 110 11.19 -2.34 -12.56
CA GLY A 110 11.24 -3.63 -13.25
C GLY A 110 11.14 -4.83 -12.32
N ILE A 111 11.46 -4.67 -11.03
CA ILE A 111 11.46 -5.80 -10.08
C ILE A 111 10.09 -6.46 -9.92
N GLU A 112 9.00 -5.69 -10.01
CA GLU A 112 7.64 -6.26 -9.98
C GLU A 112 7.34 -7.10 -11.22
N GLY A 113 7.87 -6.71 -12.39
CA GLY A 113 7.81 -7.50 -13.63
C GLY A 113 8.57 -8.81 -13.49
N THR A 114 9.84 -8.74 -13.08
CA THR A 114 10.69 -9.91 -12.79
C THR A 114 10.03 -10.87 -11.78
N HIS A 115 9.50 -10.33 -10.68
CA HIS A 115 8.79 -11.14 -9.68
C HIS A 115 7.51 -11.75 -10.26
N SER A 116 6.76 -11.01 -11.08
CA SER A 116 5.58 -11.54 -11.75
C SER A 116 5.92 -12.66 -12.74
N GLN A 117 7.02 -12.55 -13.48
CA GLN A 117 7.52 -13.58 -14.39
C GLN A 117 7.89 -14.85 -13.62
N ALA A 118 8.65 -14.71 -12.52
CA ALA A 118 9.01 -15.82 -11.64
C ALA A 118 7.77 -16.53 -11.05
N VAL A 119 6.76 -15.78 -10.63
CA VAL A 119 5.52 -16.34 -10.07
C VAL A 119 4.71 -17.09 -11.13
N ARG A 120 4.55 -16.52 -12.33
CA ARG A 120 3.64 -17.07 -13.36
C ARG A 120 4.28 -18.20 -14.15
N THR A 121 5.54 -18.07 -14.53
CA THR A 121 6.24 -19.04 -15.38
C THR A 121 6.81 -20.19 -14.55
N MET A 122 7.35 -19.87 -13.35
CA MET A 122 8.12 -20.84 -12.56
C MET A 122 7.45 -21.23 -11.23
N GLY A 123 6.28 -20.68 -10.92
CA GLY A 123 5.51 -21.08 -9.74
C GLY A 123 6.15 -20.67 -8.40
N LEU A 124 6.92 -19.57 -8.37
CA LEU A 124 7.72 -19.11 -7.20
C LEU A 124 6.99 -19.13 -5.84
N ARG A 125 5.65 -19.04 -5.81
CA ARG A 125 4.87 -19.07 -4.55
C ARG A 125 4.66 -20.46 -3.96
N ARG A 126 5.12 -21.52 -4.62
CA ARG A 126 4.93 -22.91 -4.18
C ARG A 126 6.25 -23.67 -4.28
N SER A 127 6.70 -24.23 -3.16
CA SER A 127 7.79 -25.21 -3.17
C SER A 127 7.21 -26.62 -3.28
N ARG A 128 7.75 -27.44 -4.19
CA ARG A 128 7.43 -28.88 -4.29
C ARG A 128 8.21 -29.74 -3.30
N SER A 129 9.20 -29.15 -2.64
CA SER A 129 10.11 -29.83 -1.73
C SER A 129 9.81 -29.48 -0.28
N ILE A 130 9.95 -30.47 0.60
CA ILE A 130 9.85 -30.28 2.04
C ILE A 130 11.24 -29.92 2.60
N GLY A 131 11.30 -28.88 3.43
CA GLY A 131 12.52 -28.41 4.09
C GLY A 131 13.11 -27.14 3.49
N LEU A 132 13.69 -26.29 4.36
CA LEU A 132 14.29 -25.00 3.97
C LEU A 132 15.47 -25.14 2.98
N PRO A 133 16.42 -26.08 3.13
CA PRO A 133 17.55 -26.17 2.21
C PRO A 133 17.14 -26.48 0.77
N LYS A 134 16.22 -27.44 0.58
CA LYS A 134 15.70 -27.82 -0.75
C LYS A 134 14.87 -26.69 -1.37
N THR A 135 14.09 -25.98 -0.55
CA THR A 135 13.31 -24.83 -0.99
C THR A 135 14.21 -23.67 -1.42
N HIS A 136 15.26 -23.37 -0.64
CA HIS A 136 16.25 -22.35 -0.98
C HIS A 136 16.92 -22.64 -2.33
N LEU A 137 17.40 -23.87 -2.52
CA LEU A 137 17.99 -24.27 -3.80
C LEU A 137 17.02 -24.09 -4.97
N GLY A 138 15.75 -24.48 -4.80
CA GLY A 138 14.70 -24.26 -5.80
C GLY A 138 14.50 -22.78 -6.14
N TYR A 139 14.49 -21.89 -5.15
CA TYR A 139 14.37 -20.46 -5.39
C TYR A 139 15.60 -19.84 -6.04
N VAL A 140 16.81 -20.28 -5.70
CA VAL A 140 18.04 -19.89 -6.40
C VAL A 140 17.99 -20.31 -7.87
N ALA A 141 17.53 -21.54 -8.14
CA ALA A 141 17.38 -22.04 -9.51
C ALA A 141 16.34 -21.23 -10.31
N ILE A 142 15.20 -20.87 -9.69
CA ILE A 142 14.20 -20.00 -10.33
C ILE A 142 14.79 -18.62 -10.63
N ALA A 143 15.53 -18.03 -9.69
CA ALA A 143 16.17 -16.73 -9.90
C ALA A 143 17.18 -16.78 -11.05
N ALA A 144 18.02 -17.82 -11.11
CA ALA A 144 18.96 -18.04 -12.21
C ALA A 144 18.22 -18.19 -13.55
N ALA A 145 17.15 -18.99 -13.61
CA ALA A 145 16.37 -19.18 -14.82
C ALA A 145 15.73 -17.87 -15.31
N VAL A 146 15.20 -17.04 -14.41
CA VAL A 146 14.64 -15.72 -14.76
C VAL A 146 15.73 -14.82 -15.36
N ASN A 147 16.92 -14.77 -14.75
CA ASN A 147 18.03 -13.99 -15.29
C ASN A 147 18.44 -14.46 -16.70
N VAL A 148 18.50 -15.77 -16.94
CA VAL A 148 18.81 -16.34 -18.27
C VAL A 148 17.75 -15.97 -19.29
N ILE A 149 16.47 -16.10 -18.97
CA ILE A 149 15.38 -15.73 -19.87
C ILE A 149 15.45 -14.23 -20.23
N GLN A 150 15.68 -13.37 -19.24
CA GLN A 150 15.77 -11.93 -19.45
C GLN A 150 16.99 -11.55 -20.31
N LEU A 151 18.14 -12.19 -20.08
CA LEU A 151 19.34 -12.02 -20.91
C LEU A 151 19.07 -12.43 -22.37
N MET A 152 18.43 -13.58 -22.58
CA MET A 152 18.10 -14.05 -23.92
C MET A 152 17.10 -13.14 -24.65
N SER A 153 16.08 -12.64 -23.96
CA SER A 153 15.15 -11.65 -24.52
C SER A 153 15.88 -10.35 -24.91
N PHE A 154 16.77 -9.86 -24.04
CA PHE A 154 17.59 -8.68 -24.33
C PHE A 154 18.48 -8.88 -25.57
N LEU A 155 19.19 -10.01 -25.65
CA LEU A 155 20.06 -10.33 -26.80
C LEU A 155 19.28 -10.47 -28.12
N ARG A 156 18.00 -10.88 -28.06
CA ARG A 156 17.11 -10.95 -29.23
C ARG A 156 16.47 -9.61 -29.61
N GLY A 157 16.76 -8.53 -28.87
CA GLY A 157 16.12 -7.24 -29.07
C GLY A 157 14.62 -7.24 -28.73
N GLU A 158 14.13 -8.26 -28.00
CA GLU A 158 12.78 -8.28 -27.49
C GLU A 158 12.67 -7.16 -26.44
N ALA A 159 11.70 -6.26 -26.59
CA ALA A 159 11.46 -5.23 -25.59
C ALA A 159 11.23 -5.93 -24.23
N SER A 160 11.92 -5.46 -23.18
CA SER A 160 11.70 -5.93 -21.81
C SER A 160 10.20 -5.93 -21.53
N GLU A 161 9.69 -7.03 -20.96
CA GLU A 161 8.27 -7.29 -20.74
C GLU A 161 7.61 -6.01 -20.20
N GLN A 162 6.78 -5.37 -21.03
CA GLN A 162 6.20 -4.07 -20.69
C GLN A 162 5.52 -4.18 -19.32
N ILE A 163 5.76 -3.19 -18.46
CA ILE A 163 5.11 -3.11 -17.14
C ILE A 163 3.61 -3.25 -17.36
N ARG A 164 3.07 -4.43 -17.07
CA ARG A 164 1.63 -4.68 -17.24
C ARG A 164 0.91 -3.70 -16.33
N THR A 165 0.16 -2.80 -16.93
CA THR A 165 -0.72 -1.90 -16.18
C THR A 165 -1.70 -2.76 -15.40
N SER A 166 -1.68 -2.65 -14.07
CA SER A 166 -2.67 -3.34 -13.24
C SER A 166 -4.08 -2.90 -13.63
N ALA A 167 -5.08 -3.77 -13.44
CA ALA A 167 -6.49 -3.42 -13.66
C ALA A 167 -6.88 -2.14 -12.90
N PHE A 168 -6.30 -1.93 -11.71
CA PHE A 168 -6.46 -0.70 -10.95
C PHE A 168 -5.93 0.54 -11.68
N LYS A 169 -4.71 0.47 -12.25
CA LYS A 169 -4.13 1.58 -13.02
C LYS A 169 -4.95 1.88 -14.29
N GLN A 170 -5.55 0.86 -14.90
CA GLN A 170 -6.45 1.03 -16.05
C GLN A 170 -7.74 1.75 -15.66
N VAL A 171 -8.39 1.33 -14.57
CA VAL A 171 -9.61 1.98 -14.05
C VAL A 171 -9.34 3.43 -13.64
N MET A 172 -8.21 3.70 -12.97
CA MET A 172 -7.84 5.07 -12.58
C MET A 172 -7.57 5.98 -13.78
N LYS A 173 -7.05 5.43 -14.89
CA LYS A 173 -6.78 6.18 -16.13
C LYS A 173 -8.06 6.55 -16.89
N GLN A 174 -9.15 5.81 -16.66
CA GLN A 174 -10.47 6.09 -17.23
C GLN A 174 -11.28 7.10 -16.39
N ALA A 175 -10.85 7.34 -15.14
CA ALA A 175 -11.53 8.23 -14.20
C ALA A 175 -10.91 9.65 -14.11
N THR A 176 -9.83 9.89 -14.86
CA THR A 176 -9.23 11.22 -15.14
C THR A 176 -9.64 11.68 -16.51
#